data_AF-A0A0D8Y1S0-F1
#
_entry.id   AF-A0A0D8Y1S0-F1
#
_cell.length_a   1.000
_cell.length_b   1.000
_cell.length_c   1.000
_cell.angle_alpha   90.00
_cell.angle_beta   90.00
_cell.angle_gamma   90.00
#
_symmetry.space_group_name_H-M   'P 1'
#
loop_
_entity.id
_entity.type
_entity.pdbx_description
1 polymer ?
#
loop_
_entity_poly.entity_id
_entity_poly.type
_entity_poly.pdbx_seq_one_letter_code
_entity_poly.pdbx_strand_id
1 'polypeptide(L)'
;MCYNRIYNRRRMTAEGFACSVLAKSCEHRYKKGLFRSKDVRKKLKSNKRSCEECERIMKIGTTLEQPDEKLSVCVSCGHLTCPIHAKKHWQAVRTGEKHPLFLNLDNCEVQLVFTIEY
;
A
#
# COMPACT_ATOMS: atom_id res chain seq x y z
N MET A 1 -1.95 -18.63 -6.43
CA MET A 1 -2.25 -17.40 -7.19
C MET A 1 -3.46 -16.73 -6.57
N CYS A 2 -3.28 -15.74 -5.68
CA CYS A 2 -4.38 -15.05 -5.01
C CYS A 2 -4.60 -13.67 -5.64
N TYR A 3 -5.21 -13.65 -6.83
CA TYR A 3 -5.82 -12.45 -7.39
C TYR A 3 -7.27 -12.35 -6.90
N ASN A 4 -7.49 -11.89 -5.67
CA ASN A 4 -8.86 -11.58 -5.23
C ASN A 4 -9.26 -10.18 -5.71
N ARG A 5 -9.64 -10.14 -6.99
CA ARG A 5 -10.91 -9.63 -7.51
C ARG A 5 -11.72 -8.71 -6.56
N ILE A 6 -11.29 -7.47 -6.38
CA ILE A 6 -12.16 -6.37 -5.94
C ILE A 6 -12.16 -5.27 -7.01
N TYR A 7 -12.58 -5.64 -8.22
CA TYR A 7 -13.15 -4.70 -9.20
C TYR A 7 -14.58 -5.17 -9.49
N ASN A 8 -15.45 -5.05 -8.48
CA ASN A 8 -16.88 -5.18 -8.71
C ASN A 8 -17.38 -3.89 -9.38
N ARG A 9 -17.36 -3.91 -10.71
CA ARG A 9 -18.36 -3.21 -11.52
C ARG A 9 -19.71 -3.84 -11.19
N ARG A 10 -20.41 -3.34 -10.17
CA ARG A 10 -21.81 -3.71 -9.93
C ARG A 10 -22.68 -2.48 -10.09
N ARG A 11 -23.44 -2.49 -11.19
CA ARG A 11 -24.78 -1.91 -11.23
C ARG A 11 -25.54 -2.44 -10.01
N MET A 12 -26.27 -1.52 -9.38
CA MET A 12 -27.26 -1.76 -8.34
C MET A 12 -28.22 -2.88 -8.78
N THR A 13 -28.24 -3.99 -8.04
CA THR A 13 -29.44 -4.81 -7.83
C THR A 13 -29.37 -5.32 -6.41
N ALA A 14 -30.51 -5.20 -5.74
CA ALA A 14 -30.73 -5.46 -4.32
C ALA A 14 -30.36 -6.89 -3.91
N GLU A 15 -30.18 -7.04 -2.59
CA GLU A 15 -30.11 -8.27 -1.80
C GLU A 15 -28.75 -9.01 -1.77
N GLY A 16 -28.24 -9.19 -0.54
CA GLY A 16 -27.25 -10.22 -0.22
C GLY A 16 -26.00 -9.73 0.51
N PHE A 17 -25.97 -10.04 1.81
CA PHE A 17 -24.82 -10.04 2.74
C PHE A 17 -24.35 -8.69 3.28
N ALA A 18 -25.00 -8.29 4.38
CA ALA A 18 -24.46 -7.36 5.34
C ALA A 18 -23.22 -7.96 6.02
N CYS A 19 -22.02 -7.57 5.56
CA CYS A 19 -20.82 -7.61 6.39
C CYS A 19 -20.93 -6.45 7.36
N SER A 20 -21.68 -6.66 8.44
CA SER A 20 -21.98 -5.70 9.49
C SER A 20 -20.77 -5.47 10.39
N VAL A 21 -19.82 -4.64 9.93
CA VAL A 21 -19.05 -3.75 10.80
C VAL A 21 -18.84 -2.45 10.02
N LEU A 22 -19.24 -1.35 10.64
CA LEU A 22 -19.10 0.03 10.17
C LEU A 22 -17.63 0.40 9.93
N ALA A 23 -17.00 -0.13 8.88
CA ALA A 23 -15.81 0.48 8.33
C ALA A 23 -16.28 1.78 7.68
N LYS A 24 -16.25 2.88 8.46
CA LYS A 24 -16.34 4.26 7.97
C LYS A 24 -15.58 4.27 6.65
N SER A 25 -16.30 4.35 5.52
CA SER A 25 -15.70 4.14 4.22
C SER A 25 -14.59 5.18 4.10
N CYS A 26 -13.34 4.73 4.07
CA CYS A 26 -12.19 5.62 4.02
C CYS A 26 -12.43 6.63 2.89
N GLU A 27 -12.37 7.93 3.19
CA GLU A 27 -12.68 9.00 2.23
C GLU A 27 -11.79 8.92 0.97
N HIS A 28 -10.65 8.24 1.08
CA HIS A 28 -9.72 7.95 0.00
C HIS A 28 -10.19 6.85 -0.97
N ARG A 29 -11.21 6.04 -0.61
CA ARG A 29 -11.68 4.89 -1.42
C ARG A 29 -12.20 5.30 -2.79
N TYR A 30 -12.86 6.46 -2.87
CA TYR A 30 -13.49 6.94 -4.10
C TYR A 30 -12.66 8.01 -4.81
N LYS A 31 -11.48 8.35 -4.27
CA LYS A 31 -10.62 9.38 -4.84
C LYS A 31 -9.95 8.86 -6.11
N LYS A 32 -10.41 9.37 -7.26
CA LYS A 32 -9.83 9.05 -8.57
C LYS A 32 -8.35 9.44 -8.59
N GLY A 33 -7.50 8.59 -9.17
CA GLY A 33 -6.06 8.84 -9.31
C GLY A 33 -5.20 8.41 -8.11
N LEU A 34 -5.82 8.11 -6.96
CA LEU A 34 -5.08 7.72 -5.75
C LEU A 34 -4.53 6.28 -5.80
N PHE A 35 -5.16 5.42 -6.61
CA PHE A 35 -4.72 4.05 -6.86
C PHE A 35 -4.18 3.91 -8.28
N ARG A 36 -2.88 3.68 -8.42
CA ARG A 36 -2.21 3.44 -9.71
C ARG A 36 -1.97 1.95 -9.92
N SER A 37 -3.01 1.24 -10.36
CA SER A 37 -2.98 -0.22 -10.50
C SER A 37 -1.86 -0.73 -11.41
N LYS A 38 -1.47 0.05 -12.43
CA LYS A 38 -0.38 -0.32 -13.35
C LYS A 38 0.95 -0.41 -12.60
N ASP A 39 1.26 0.57 -11.76
CA ASP A 39 2.51 0.66 -11.01
C ASP A 39 2.56 -0.41 -9.90
N VAL A 40 1.45 -0.58 -9.18
CA VAL A 40 1.33 -1.64 -8.14
C VAL A 40 1.51 -3.01 -8.77
N ARG A 41 0.83 -3.33 -9.88
CA ARG A 41 0.99 -4.62 -10.57
C ARG A 41 2.42 -4.84 -11.07
N LYS A 42 3.06 -3.81 -11.61
CA LYS A 42 4.46 -3.89 -12.05
C LYS A 42 5.36 -4.27 -10.87
N LYS A 43 5.09 -3.70 -9.69
CA LYS A 43 5.87 -3.98 -8.49
C LYS A 43 5.66 -5.38 -7.92
N LEU A 44 4.42 -5.84 -7.84
CA LEU A 44 4.10 -7.19 -7.39
C LEU A 44 4.72 -8.26 -8.30
N LYS A 45 4.83 -7.99 -9.61
CA LYS A 45 5.48 -8.89 -10.57
C LYS A 45 7.00 -8.96 -10.41
N SER A 46 7.66 -7.94 -9.86
CA SER A 46 9.12 -7.96 -9.72
C SER A 46 9.60 -8.85 -8.57
N ASN A 47 8.68 -9.45 -7.80
CA ASN A 47 8.94 -10.29 -6.62
C ASN A 47 9.98 -9.70 -5.64
N LYS A 48 10.07 -8.36 -5.60
CA LYS A 48 11.04 -7.64 -4.78
C LYS A 48 10.52 -7.65 -3.34
N ARG A 49 11.31 -8.22 -2.44
CA ARG A 49 10.99 -8.38 -1.01
C ARG A 49 11.89 -7.50 -0.15
N SER A 50 12.15 -6.28 -0.59
CA SER A 50 12.94 -5.31 0.17
C SER A 50 12.37 -3.90 0.03
N CYS A 51 12.41 -3.15 1.13
CA CYS A 51 12.13 -1.73 1.12
C CYS A 51 13.19 -1.01 0.27
N GLU A 52 12.73 -0.14 -0.63
CA GLU A 52 13.62 0.60 -1.54
C GLU A 52 14.53 1.58 -0.81
N GLU A 53 14.07 2.17 0.29
CA GLU A 53 14.87 3.07 1.11
C GLU A 53 15.93 2.32 1.91
N CYS A 54 15.56 1.20 2.56
CA CYS A 54 16.52 0.33 3.25
C CYS A 54 17.62 -0.14 2.28
N GLU A 55 17.26 -0.57 1.08
CA GLU A 55 18.24 -1.01 0.09
C GLU A 55 19.18 0.13 -0.33
N ARG A 56 18.67 1.37 -0.43
CA ARG A 56 19.50 2.54 -0.73
C ARG A 56 20.49 2.83 0.39
N ILE A 57 20.03 2.79 1.65
CA ILE A 57 20.88 3.05 2.83
C ILE A 57 21.95 1.97 2.98
N MET A 58 21.58 0.69 2.79
CA MET A 58 22.54 -0.42 2.81
C MET A 58 23.64 -0.28 1.75
N LYS A 59 23.30 0.19 0.54
CA LYS A 59 24.28 0.46 -0.52
C LYS A 59 25.27 1.58 -0.18
N ILE A 60 24.91 2.47 0.74
CA ILE A 60 25.75 3.59 1.20
C ILE A 60 26.63 3.16 2.38
N GLY A 61 26.55 1.90 2.82
CA GLY A 61 27.39 1.33 3.88
C GLY A 61 26.93 1.67 5.30
N THR A 62 25.71 2.18 5.46
CA THR A 62 25.11 2.38 6.78
C THR A 62 24.34 1.11 7.14
N THR A 63 24.89 0.33 8.07
CA THR A 63 24.21 -0.85 8.63
C THR A 63 23.05 -0.36 9.50
N LEU A 64 21.86 -0.32 8.93
CA LEU A 64 20.63 -0.28 9.72
C LEU A 64 20.08 -1.70 9.79
N GLU A 65 19.56 -2.02 10.98
CA GLU A 65 18.82 -3.21 11.37
C GLU A 65 17.96 -3.73 10.21
N GLN A 66 17.91 -5.06 10.07
CA GLN A 66 17.37 -5.78 8.93
C GLN A 66 15.99 -5.26 8.48
N PRO A 67 15.70 -5.30 7.17
CA PRO A 67 14.40 -4.86 6.67
C PRO A 67 13.30 -5.74 7.28
N ASP A 68 12.40 -5.11 8.05
CA ASP A 68 11.23 -5.76 8.63
C ASP A 68 10.50 -6.66 7.62
N GLU A 69 10.08 -7.84 8.08
CA GLU A 69 9.32 -8.82 7.29
C GLU A 69 8.03 -8.22 6.71
N LYS A 70 7.48 -7.20 7.39
CA LYS A 70 6.23 -6.52 7.02
C LYS A 70 6.47 -5.47 5.93
N LEU A 71 6.46 -5.90 4.68
CA LEU A 71 6.56 -5.00 3.54
C LEU A 71 5.20 -4.53 3.05
N SER A 72 5.15 -3.27 2.62
CA SER A 72 3.97 -2.66 2.02
C SER A 72 4.32 -1.93 0.74
N VAL A 73 3.38 -1.91 -0.21
CA VAL A 73 3.49 -1.14 -1.45
C VAL A 73 2.56 0.06 -1.42
N CYS A 74 3.10 1.24 -1.65
CA CYS A 74 2.31 2.46 -1.81
C CYS A 74 1.42 2.32 -3.06
N VAL A 75 0.10 2.40 -2.89
CA VAL A 75 -0.82 2.18 -4.01
C VAL A 75 -0.89 3.36 -4.99
N SER A 76 -0.39 4.52 -4.58
CA SER A 76 -0.38 5.75 -5.39
C SER A 76 0.80 5.84 -6.34
N CYS A 77 1.91 5.12 -6.08
CA CYS A 77 3.10 5.17 -6.94
C CYS A 77 3.86 3.85 -7.11
N GLY A 78 3.47 2.78 -6.42
CA GLY A 78 4.13 1.47 -6.49
C GLY A 78 5.46 1.37 -5.73
N HIS A 79 5.75 2.31 -4.82
CA HIS A 79 6.98 2.30 -4.02
C HIS A 79 6.90 1.27 -2.89
N LEU A 80 7.95 0.44 -2.71
CA LEU A 80 8.02 -0.55 -1.62
C LEU A 80 8.66 0.03 -0.35
N THR A 81 7.94 -0.10 0.77
CA THR A 81 8.30 0.48 2.06
C THR A 81 8.12 -0.52 3.20
N CYS A 82 9.06 -0.55 4.14
CA CYS A 82 8.83 -1.10 5.49
C CYS A 82 8.01 -0.09 6.32
N PRO A 83 7.54 -0.43 7.53
CA PRO A 83 6.72 0.46 8.36
C PRO A 83 7.38 1.81 8.58
N ILE A 84 8.64 1.82 9.02
CA ILE A 84 9.43 3.03 9.29
C ILE A 84 9.49 3.94 8.07
N HIS A 85 9.75 3.38 6.89
CA HIS A 85 9.87 4.13 5.65
C HIS A 85 8.52 4.50 5.02
N ALA A 86 7.43 3.81 5.36
CA ALA A 86 6.09 4.17 4.92
C ALA A 86 5.67 5.53 5.50
N LYS A 87 5.98 5.78 6.79
CA LYS A 87 5.73 7.08 7.44
C LYS A 87 6.52 8.20 6.81
N LYS A 88 7.84 8.00 6.64
CA LYS A 88 8.72 8.97 5.97
C LYS A 88 8.27 9.23 4.54
N HIS A 89 7.89 8.18 3.81
CA HIS A 89 7.31 8.31 2.48
C HIS A 89 6.06 9.16 2.53
N TRP A 90 5.10 8.91 3.41
CA TRP A 90 3.90 9.74 3.50
C TRP A 90 4.19 11.21 3.82
N GLN A 91 5.13 11.48 4.73
CA GLN A 91 5.51 12.84 5.17
C GLN A 91 6.37 13.62 4.18
N ALA A 92 7.00 12.95 3.21
CA ALA A 92 7.86 13.59 2.23
C ALA A 92 7.15 14.74 1.50
N VAL A 93 7.85 15.85 1.31
CA VAL A 93 7.34 17.00 0.56
C VAL A 93 7.13 16.59 -0.89
N ARG A 94 5.92 16.79 -1.41
CA ARG A 94 5.54 16.44 -2.79
C ARG A 94 4.82 17.60 -3.45
N THR A 95 5.07 17.79 -4.74
CA THR A 95 4.32 18.72 -5.62
C THR A 95 2.97 18.14 -6.09
N GLY A 96 2.61 16.93 -5.65
CA GLY A 96 1.40 16.22 -6.05
C GLY A 96 0.59 15.69 -4.87
N GLU A 97 -0.28 14.70 -5.14
CA GLU A 97 -1.13 14.12 -4.11
C GLU A 97 -0.34 13.42 -3.00
N LYS A 98 -0.87 13.50 -1.77
CA LYS A 98 -0.37 12.68 -0.66
C LYS A 98 -0.59 11.21 -0.96
N HIS A 99 0.26 10.36 -0.40
CA HIS A 99 0.22 8.91 -0.55
C HIS A 99 -0.22 8.25 0.77
N PRO A 100 -1.52 8.25 1.12
CA PRO A 100 -1.99 7.77 2.42
C PRO A 100 -2.21 6.25 2.49
N LEU A 101 -2.35 5.58 1.34
CA LEU A 101 -2.73 4.17 1.27
C LEU A 101 -1.55 3.27 0.88
N PHE A 102 -1.46 2.15 1.57
CA PHE A 102 -0.43 1.14 1.40
C PHE A 102 -1.07 -0.25 1.40
N LEU A 103 -0.61 -1.12 0.51
CA LEU A 103 -1.03 -2.52 0.43
C LEU A 103 0.03 -3.37 1.11
N ASN A 104 -0.32 -4.03 2.22
CA ASN A 104 0.54 -5.01 2.88
C ASN A 104 0.68 -6.26 1.98
N LEU A 105 1.91 -6.75 1.83
CA LEU A 105 2.22 -7.86 0.92
C LEU A 105 1.91 -9.24 1.50
N ASP A 106 1.82 -9.38 2.82
CA ASP A 106 1.65 -10.66 3.50
C ASP A 106 0.17 -11.03 3.58
N ASN A 107 -0.67 -10.07 4.00
CA ASN A 107 -2.12 -10.28 4.14
C ASN A 107 -2.95 -9.72 2.97
N CYS A 108 -2.32 -9.03 2.02
CA CYS A 108 -2.99 -8.39 0.87
C CYS A 108 -4.06 -7.36 1.28
N GLU A 109 -3.90 -6.71 2.43
CA GLU A 109 -4.83 -5.68 2.91
C GLU A 109 -4.34 -4.27 2.57
N VAL A 110 -5.28 -3.40 2.18
CA VAL A 110 -5.00 -1.97 2.00
C VAL A 110 -5.25 -1.26 3.32
N GLN A 111 -4.22 -0.59 3.81
CA GLN A 111 -4.18 0.09 5.10
C GLN A 111 -3.77 1.56 4.93
N LEU A 112 -4.17 2.40 5.87
CA LEU A 112 -3.68 3.77 5.96
C LEU A 112 -2.30 3.77 6.59
N VAL A 113 -1.43 4.70 6.22
CA VAL A 113 -0.09 4.80 6.82
C VAL A 113 -0.10 4.91 8.35
N PHE A 114 -1.16 5.48 8.93
CA PHE A 114 -1.34 5.64 10.37
C PHE A 114 -1.73 4.35 11.09
N THR A 115 -2.20 3.34 10.35
CA THR A 115 -2.61 2.04 10.90
C THR A 115 -1.54 0.97 10.67
N ILE A 116 -0.40 1.31 10.07
CA ILE A 116 0.74 0.41 9.94
C ILE A 116 1.38 0.33 11.32
N GLU A 117 1.44 -0.87 11.91
CA GLU A 117 2.16 -1.12 13.15
C GLU A 117 3.67 -1.10 12.88
N TYR A 118 4.41 -0.37 13.71
CA TYR A 118 5.85 -0.12 13.60
C TYR A 118 6.63 -1.00 14.56
#